data_AF-A0A820NVL8-F1
#
_entry.id   AF-A0A820NVL8-F1
#
_cell.length_a   1.000
_cell.length_b   1.000
_cell.length_c   1.000
_cell.angle_alpha   90.00
_cell.angle_beta   90.00
_cell.angle_gamma   90.00
#
_symmetry.space_group_name_H-M   'P 1'
#
loop_
_entity.id
_entity.type
_entity.pdbx_description
1 polymer ?
#
loop_
_entity_poly.entity_id
_entity_poly.type
_entity_poly.pdbx_seq_one_letter_code
_entity_poly.pdbx_strand_id
1 'polypeptide(L)' 'ECNHFQLANNDAAFGLAYAVIMLNTDQHNKNARRQTTPMTCEDFKKNLSKMNNNDNFDDRLLTEIY' A
#
# COMPACT_ATOMS: atom_id res chain seq x y z
N GLU A 1 -5.10 -21.70 6.54
CA GLU A 1 -5.75 -20.43 6.18
C GLU A 1 -4.89 -19.30 6.71
N CYS A 2 -4.09 -18.67 5.85
CA CYS A 2 -3.09 -17.69 6.26
C CYS A 2 -3.52 -16.31 5.78
N ASN A 3 -4.49 -15.68 6.44
CA ASN A 3 -4.70 -14.23 6.37
C ASN A 3 -5.52 -13.83 7.59
N HIS A 4 -4.84 -13.36 8.64
CA HIS A 4 -5.50 -12.72 9.79
C HIS A 4 -6.09 -11.35 9.43
N PHE A 5 -5.82 -10.84 8.23
CA PHE A 5 -6.33 -9.59 7.69
C PHE A 5 -7.55 -9.81 6.79
N GLN A 6 -8.62 -9.08 7.08
CA GLN A 6 -9.87 -9.12 6.33
C GLN A 6 -9.73 -8.30 5.04
N LEU A 7 -9.37 -8.97 3.95
CA LEU A 7 -9.46 -8.42 2.60
C LEU A 7 -10.86 -8.69 2.05
N ALA A 8 -11.53 -7.67 1.53
CA ALA A 8 -12.92 -7.79 1.10
C ALA A 8 -13.08 -8.71 -0.13
N ASN A 9 -12.10 -8.72 -1.02
CA ASN A 9 -12.07 -9.56 -2.22
C ASN A 9 -10.65 -9.74 -2.76
N ASN A 10 -10.51 -10.56 -3.82
CA ASN A 10 -9.22 -10.79 -4.47
C ASN A 10 -8.66 -9.52 -5.13
N ASP A 11 -9.51 -8.64 -5.68
CA ASP A 11 -9.06 -7.40 -6.33
C ASP A 11 -8.37 -6.45 -5.34
N ALA A 12 -8.88 -6.38 -4.11
CA ALA A 12 -8.26 -5.64 -3.01
C ALA A 12 -6.88 -6.20 -2.67
N ALA A 13 -6.73 -7.53 -2.69
CA ALA A 13 -5.43 -8.19 -2.47
C ALA A 13 -4.43 -7.87 -3.60
N PHE A 14 -4.88 -7.92 -4.86
CA PHE A 14 -4.05 -7.58 -6.01
C PHE A 14 -3.62 -6.11 -6.00
N GLY A 15 -4.55 -5.19 -5.70
CA GLY A 15 -4.25 -3.76 -5.58
C GLY A 15 -3.25 -3.47 -4.46
N LEU A 16 -3.44 -4.08 -3.29
CA LEU A 16 -2.52 -3.96 -2.17
C LEU A 16 -1.12 -4.48 -2.53
N ALA A 17 -1.03 -5.67 -3.14
CA ALA A 17 0.25 -6.24 -3.53
C ALA A 17 1.01 -5.34 -4.52
N TYR A 18 0.30 -4.76 -5.50
CA TYR A 18 0.90 -3.84 -6.45
C TYR A 18 1.38 -2.54 -5.77
N ALA A 19 0.58 -2.00 -4.86
CA ALA A 19 0.98 -0.82 -4.07
C ALA A 19 2.23 -1.08 -3.23
N VAL A 20 2.37 -2.27 -2.63
CA VAL A 20 3.57 -2.67 -1.88
C VAL A 20 4.82 -2.73 -2.77
N ILE A 21 4.70 -3.26 -3.99
CA ILE A 21 5.82 -3.32 -4.95
C ILE A 21 6.25 -1.89 -5.35
N MET A 22 5.28 -1.01 -5.62
CA MET A 22 5.55 0.39 -5.94
C MET A 22 6.19 1.14 -4.76
N LEU A 23 5.70 0.91 -3.54
CA LEU A 23 6.27 1.49 -2.31
C LEU A 23 7.71 1.03 -2.10
N ASN A 24 7.98 -0.26 -2.26
CA ASN A 24 9.32 -0.80 -2.15
C ASN A 24 10.28 -0.14 -3.15
N THR A 25 9.83 -0.02 -4.41
CA THR A 25 10.61 0.63 -5.47
C THR A 25 10.88 2.10 -5.13
N ASP A 26 9.87 2.84 -4.66
CA ASP A 26 10.01 4.24 -4.29
C ASP A 26 11.01 4.45 -3.13
N GLN A 27 10.88 3.68 -2.05
CA GLN A 27 11.73 3.83 -0.85
C GLN A 27 13.18 3.36 -1.09
N HIS A 28 13.40 2.31 -1.88
CA HIS A 28 14.72 1.66 -2.02
C HIS A 28 15.48 2.06 -3.29
N ASN A 29 14.81 2.66 -4.28
CA ASN A 29 15.48 3.14 -5.48
C ASN A 29 16.21 4.46 -5.22
N LYS A 30 17.53 4.37 -4.99
CA LYS A 30 18.42 5.52 -4.76
C LYS A 30 18.40 6.55 -5.91
N ASN A 31 18.09 6.12 -7.13
CA ASN A 31 17.99 7.03 -8.29
C ASN A 31 16.67 7.80 -8.28
N ALA A 32 15.56 7.14 -7.94
CA ALA A 32 14.24 7.77 -7.81
C ALA A 32 14.26 8.85 -6.72
N ARG A 33 14.87 8.58 -5.56
CA ARG A 33 15.01 9.55 -4.46
C ARG A 33 15.73 10.85 -4.81
N ARG A 34 16.48 10.90 -5.92
CA ARG A 34 17.13 12.12 -6.41
C ARG A 34 16.21 12.97 -7.30
N GLN A 35 15.12 12.39 -7.81
CA GLN A 35 14.21 13.00 -8.78
C GLN A 35 12.81 13.23 -8.22
N THR A 36 12.37 12.39 -7.28
CA THR A 36 11.04 12.43 -6.68
C THR A 36 11.12 12.41 -5.16
N THR A 37 10.17 13.08 -4.52
CA THR A 37 9.95 12.99 -3.08
C THR A 37 9.42 11.58 -2.76
N PRO A 38 10.02 10.84 -1.82
CA PRO A 38 9.51 9.52 -1.43
C PRO A 38 8.06 9.61 -0.92
N MET A 39 7.27 8.59 -1.23
CA MET A 39 5.90 8.43 -0.76
C MET A 39 5.89 8.36 0.76
N THR A 40 5.05 9.18 1.40
CA THR A 40 4.86 9.12 2.86
C THR A 40 3.83 8.07 3.25
N CYS A 41 3.76 7.70 4.54
CA CYS A 41 2.74 6.77 5.03
C CYS A 41 1.31 7.30 4.76
N GLU A 42 1.10 8.61 4.88
CA GLU A 42 -0.18 9.23 4.55
C GLU A 42 -0.52 9.14 3.07
N ASP A 43 0.48 9.32 2.19
CA ASP A 43 0.29 9.18 0.74
C ASP A 43 -0.04 7.73 0.38
N PHE A 44 0.65 6.76 1.00
CA PHE A 44 0.37 5.34 0.82
C PHE A 44 -1.07 4.99 1.24
N LYS A 45 -1.53 5.49 2.39
CA LYS A 45 -2.91 5.31 2.86
C LYS A 45 -3.94 5.96 1.92
N LYS A 46 -3.68 7.17 1.44
CA LYS A 46 -4.56 7.86 0.48
C LYS A 46 -4.64 7.10 -0.85
N ASN A 47 -3.52 6.59 -1.35
CA ASN A 47 -3.46 5.83 -2.60
C ASN A 47 -4.28 4.54 -2.53
N LEU A 48 -4.40 3.94 -1.35
CA LEU A 48 -5.16 2.71 -1.10
C LEU A 48 -6.59 2.97 -0.59
N SER A 49 -7.02 4.23 -0.49
CA SER A 49 -8.37 4.55 -0.04
C SER A 49 -9.42 4.03 -1.03
N LYS A 50 -10.49 3.43 -0.49
CA LYS A 50 -11.60 2.82 -1.25
C LYS A 50 -11.21 1.64 -2.14
N MET A 51 -9.98 1.15 -2.08
CA MET A 51 -9.55 -0.03 -2.85
C MET A 51 -9.95 -1.37 -2.20
N ASN A 52 -10.46 -1.36 -0.97
CA ASN A 52 -10.98 -2.55 -0.30
C ASN A 52 -12.50 -2.65 -0.52
N ASN A 53 -12.94 -2.87 -1.76
CA ASN A 53 -14.37 -2.93 -2.14
C ASN A 53 -15.18 -1.67 -1.75
N ASN A 54 -14.69 -0.49 -2.15
CA ASN A 54 -15.21 0.83 -1.76
C ASN A 54 -15.00 1.23 -0.30
N ASP A 55 -14.37 0.38 0.51
CA ASP A 55 -13.93 0.69 1.86
C ASP A 55 -12.40 0.88 1.92
N ASN A 56 -11.92 1.38 3.05
CA ASN A 56 -10.51 1.52 3.33
C ASN A 56 -9.95 0.22 3.94
N PHE A 57 -8.64 0.01 3.78
CA PHE A 57 -7.93 -1.00 4.56
C PHE A 57 -7.72 -0.52 6.00
N ASP A 58 -7.45 -1.45 6.92
CA ASP A 58 -7.12 -1.10 8.30
C ASP A 58 -5.87 -0.21 8.33
N ASP A 59 -5.98 0.94 8.99
CA ASP A 59 -4.87 1.88 9.16
C ASP A 59 -3.64 1.24 9.81
N ARG A 60 -3.81 0.29 10.74
CA ARG A 60 -2.73 -0.45 11.37
C ARG A 60 -2.02 -1.35 10.36
N LEU A 61 -2.77 -2.04 9.50
CA LEU A 61 -2.20 -2.83 8.40
C LEU A 61 -1.29 -1.97 7.53
N LEU A 62 -1.83 -0.84 7.07
CA LEU A 62 -1.11 0.03 6.15
C LEU A 62 0.12 0.67 6.80
N THR A 63 0.08 0.89 8.12
CA THR A 63 1.21 1.40 8.90
C THR A 63 2.27 0.33 9.15
N GLU A 64 1.88 -0.94 9.35
CA GLU A 64 2.83 -2.06 9.49
C GLU A 64 3.54 -2.41 8.18
N ILE A 65 2.88 -2.18 7.03
CA ILE A 65 3.45 -2.42 5.70
C ILE A 65 4.43 -1.31 5.28
N TYR A 66 4.17 -0.06 5.70
CA TYR A 66 4.93 1.12 5.28
C TYR A 66 6.31 1.22 5.94
#